data_AF-A0A5B2Z2U7-F1
#
_entry.id   AF-A0A5B2Z2U7-F1
#
_cell.length_a   1.000
_cell.length_b   1.000
_cell.length_c   1.000
_cell.angle_alpha   90.00
_cell.angle_beta   90.00
_cell.angle_gamma   90.00
#
_symmetry.space_group_name_H-M   'P 1'
#
loop_
_entity.id
_entity.type
_entity.pdbx_description
1 polymer ?
#
loop_
_entity_poly.entity_id
_entity_poly.type
_entity_poly.pdbx_seq_one_letter_code
_entity_poly.pdbx_strand_id
1 'polypeptide(L)'
;MHEGRFIGWWQGNQGQTITDYTPKSMIPIRGRPVIDHIVRFVSKFTCVSEILIVCENDLFGSQIMNYFEGKDWLFQKKITFIEDRKNGTGGALLLCHRFLETESHFLVWYADNLCALDIRDLEQKFLTIQNEEW
;
A
#
# COMPACT_ATOMS: atom_id res chain seq x y z
N MET A 1 10.63 -25.85 11.56
CA MET A 1 11.51 -24.70 11.85
C MET A 1 11.92 -24.11 10.51
N HIS A 2 11.42 -22.94 10.14
CA HIS A 2 11.86 -22.24 8.92
C HIS A 2 12.26 -20.81 9.33
N GLU A 3 13.55 -20.61 9.55
CA GLU A 3 14.13 -19.30 9.79
C GLU A 3 14.15 -18.51 8.47
N GLY A 4 13.21 -17.58 8.31
CA GLY A 4 13.30 -16.57 7.28
C GLY A 4 14.24 -15.47 7.76
N ARG A 5 15.48 -15.45 7.28
CA ARG A 5 16.41 -14.34 7.52
C ARG A 5 16.01 -13.18 6.60
N PHE A 6 15.46 -12.11 7.18
CA PHE A 6 15.24 -10.84 6.50
C PHE A 6 16.44 -9.94 6.76
N ILE A 7 17.15 -9.54 5.70
CA ILE A 7 18.20 -8.53 5.77
C ILE A 7 17.66 -7.29 5.08
N GLY A 8 17.16 -6.34 5.88
CA GLY A 8 16.92 -4.97 5.44
C GLY A 8 18.26 -4.24 5.37
N TRP A 9 18.64 -3.78 4.17
CA TRP A 9 19.95 -3.18 3.98
C TRP A 9 19.98 -1.71 4.40
N TRP A 10 20.87 -1.46 5.37
CA TRP A 10 21.55 -0.22 5.67
C TRP A 10 22.15 0.42 4.40
N GLN A 11 22.09 1.75 4.31
CA GLN A 11 22.62 2.53 3.18
C GLN A 11 24.16 2.63 3.28
N GLY A 12 24.85 1.62 2.77
CA GLY A 12 26.31 1.58 2.59
C GLY A 12 26.62 1.18 1.15
N ASN A 13 27.26 2.10 0.43
CA ASN A 13 27.57 2.04 -0.99
C ASN A 13 28.36 0.77 -1.41
N GLN A 14 27.72 -0.29 -1.95
CA GLN A 14 28.30 -1.32 -2.87
C GLN A 14 27.22 -2.25 -3.48
N GLY A 15 27.19 -2.36 -4.82
CA GLY A 15 26.51 -3.44 -5.57
C GLY A 15 25.04 -3.18 -5.91
N GLN A 16 24.66 -3.40 -7.17
CA GLN A 16 23.26 -3.34 -7.60
C GLN A 16 22.41 -4.24 -6.70
N THR A 17 21.53 -3.64 -5.91
CA THR A 17 20.67 -4.35 -4.98
C THR A 17 19.38 -4.74 -5.71
N ILE A 18 18.70 -5.82 -5.32
CA ILE A 18 17.40 -6.24 -5.90
C ILE A 18 16.40 -5.07 -6.00
N THR A 19 16.49 -4.10 -5.08
CA THR A 19 15.64 -2.89 -5.05
C THR A 19 15.90 -1.91 -6.19
N ASP A 20 17.01 -2.03 -6.91
CA ASP A 20 17.32 -1.18 -8.07
C ASP A 20 16.48 -1.55 -9.29
N TYR A 21 15.87 -2.75 -9.28
CA TYR A 21 15.09 -3.30 -10.39
C TYR A 21 13.68 -3.74 -9.96
N THR A 22 13.38 -3.76 -8.66
CA THR A 22 12.09 -4.21 -8.12
C THR A 22 11.70 -3.30 -6.96
N PRO A 23 10.49 -2.70 -6.97
CA PRO A 23 10.05 -1.86 -5.87
C PRO A 23 9.93 -2.69 -4.58
N LYS A 24 10.20 -2.09 -3.42
CA LYS A 24 10.17 -2.81 -2.13
C LYS A 24 8.84 -3.53 -1.86
N SER A 25 7.74 -2.94 -2.31
CA SER A 25 6.38 -3.51 -2.26
C SER A 25 6.24 -4.85 -3.00
N MET A 26 7.13 -5.12 -3.95
CA MET A 26 7.15 -6.34 -4.78
C MET A 26 8.11 -7.42 -4.24
N ILE A 27 8.81 -7.17 -3.13
CA ILE A 27 9.68 -8.18 -2.50
C ILE A 27 8.83 -9.39 -2.07
N PRO A 28 9.20 -10.62 -2.44
CA PRO A 28 8.40 -11.81 -2.11
C PRO A 28 8.57 -12.23 -0.64
N ILE A 29 7.45 -12.38 0.06
CA ILE A 29 7.34 -13.04 1.36
C ILE A 29 6.51 -14.31 1.18
N ARG A 30 7.14 -15.48 1.38
CA ARG A 30 6.51 -16.80 1.16
C ARG A 30 5.85 -16.92 -0.23
N GLY A 31 6.55 -16.47 -1.27
CA GLY A 31 6.13 -16.59 -2.68
C GLY A 31 5.10 -15.54 -3.14
N ARG A 32 4.71 -14.58 -2.29
CA ARG A 32 3.82 -13.48 -2.66
C ARG A 32 4.45 -12.12 -2.33
N PRO A 33 4.35 -11.11 -3.20
CA PRO A 33 4.76 -9.73 -2.91
C PRO A 33 4.24 -9.19 -1.58
N VAL A 34 5.00 -8.29 -0.93
CA VAL A 34 4.55 -7.56 0.27
C VAL A 34 3.18 -6.93 0.05
N ILE A 35 2.99 -6.24 -1.08
CA ILE A 35 1.73 -5.57 -1.40
C ILE A 35 0.53 -6.51 -1.52
N ASP A 36 0.73 -7.78 -1.92
CA ASP A 36 -0.34 -8.79 -1.91
C ASP A 36 -0.82 -9.06 -0.48
N HIS A 37 0.11 -9.20 0.47
CA HIS A 37 -0.24 -9.43 1.87
C HIS A 37 -0.95 -8.22 2.48
N ILE A 38 -0.50 -7.00 2.15
CA ILE A 38 -1.14 -5.75 2.60
C ILE A 38 -2.57 -5.67 2.05
N VAL A 39 -2.77 -5.79 0.73
CA VAL A 39 -4.10 -5.68 0.12
C VAL A 39 -5.04 -6.75 0.68
N ARG A 40 -4.60 -8.00 0.82
CA ARG A 40 -5.42 -9.06 1.45
C ARG A 40 -5.76 -8.77 2.90
N PHE A 41 -4.86 -8.14 3.64
CA PHE A 41 -5.10 -7.77 5.03
C PHE A 41 -6.16 -6.67 5.10
N VAL A 42 -5.94 -5.57 4.38
CA VAL A 42 -6.86 -4.41 4.31
C VAL A 42 -8.23 -4.82 3.80
N SER A 43 -8.30 -5.70 2.80
CA SER A 43 -9.58 -6.19 2.24
C SER A 43 -10.49 -6.91 3.23
N LYS A 44 -9.97 -7.39 4.37
CA LYS A 44 -10.79 -8.03 5.42
C LYS A 44 -11.64 -7.02 6.20
N PHE A 45 -11.32 -5.74 6.09
CA PHE A 45 -12.00 -4.69 6.83
C PHE A 45 -13.17 -4.14 6.00
N THR A 46 -14.36 -4.17 6.59
CA THR A 46 -15.59 -3.74 5.93
C THR A 46 -15.69 -2.22 5.81
N CYS A 47 -15.03 -1.47 6.71
CA CYS A 47 -14.94 -0.01 6.67
C CYS A 47 -14.10 0.53 5.50
N VAL A 48 -13.30 -0.31 4.83
CA VAL A 48 -12.58 0.08 3.62
C VAL A 48 -13.41 -0.32 2.40
N SER A 49 -13.94 0.63 1.65
CA SER A 49 -14.77 0.40 0.46
C SER A 49 -13.93 0.13 -0.79
N GLU A 50 -12.83 0.87 -0.95
CA GLU A 50 -11.95 0.87 -2.11
C GLU A 50 -10.48 1.00 -1.68
N ILE A 51 -9.56 0.40 -2.43
CA ILE A 51 -8.11 0.52 -2.23
C ILE A 51 -7.52 1.27 -3.42
N LEU A 52 -6.96 2.45 -3.15
CA LEU A 52 -6.21 3.22 -4.14
C LEU A 52 -4.74 2.85 -4.02
N ILE A 53 -4.13 2.39 -5.12
CA ILE A 53 -2.69 2.09 -5.19
C ILE A 53 -2.06 3.14 -6.08
N VAL A 54 -1.27 4.03 -5.46
CA VAL A 54 -0.49 5.02 -6.21
C VAL A 54 0.83 4.40 -6.64
N CYS A 55 1.07 4.38 -7.95
CA CYS A 55 2.24 3.82 -8.59
C CYS A 55 2.99 4.91 -9.36
N GLU A 56 4.32 4.83 -9.42
CA GLU A 56 5.09 5.68 -10.34
C GLU A 56 4.77 5.30 -11.80
N ASN A 57 4.69 6.28 -12.70
CA ASN A 57 4.57 6.03 -14.13
C ASN A 57 5.93 5.61 -14.72
N ASP A 58 6.38 4.41 -14.35
CA ASP A 58 7.57 3.77 -14.86
C ASP A 58 7.47 2.23 -14.77
N LEU A 59 8.61 1.55 -14.92
CA LEU A 59 8.69 0.10 -14.86
C LEU A 59 8.24 -0.46 -13.49
N PHE A 60 8.46 0.27 -12.38
CA PHE A 60 8.06 -0.20 -11.05
C PHE A 60 6.55 -0.15 -10.87
N GLY A 61 5.90 0.92 -11.32
CA GLY A 61 4.43 0.96 -11.33
C GLY A 61 3.84 -0.12 -12.22
N SER A 62 4.42 -0.34 -13.40
CA SER A 62 4.01 -1.40 -14.32
C SER A 62 4.11 -2.80 -13.69
N GLN A 63 5.18 -3.08 -12.93
CA GLN A 63 5.31 -4.36 -12.21
C GLN A 63 4.19 -4.59 -11.19
N ILE A 64 3.78 -3.54 -10.47
CA ILE A 64 2.68 -3.61 -9.50
C ILE A 64 1.35 -3.84 -10.23
N MET A 65 1.04 -3.04 -11.25
CA MET A 65 -0.21 -3.18 -12.02
C MET A 65 -0.33 -4.56 -12.64
N ASN A 66 0.71 -5.05 -13.31
CA ASN A 66 0.76 -6.38 -13.91
C ASN A 66 0.59 -7.49 -12.87
N TYR A 67 1.05 -7.29 -11.63
CA TYR A 67 0.83 -8.27 -10.57
C TYR A 67 -0.66 -8.39 -10.22
N PHE A 68 -1.43 -7.29 -10.21
CA PHE A 68 -2.84 -7.33 -9.83
C PHE A 68 -3.79 -7.61 -10.99
N GLU A 69 -3.33 -7.51 -12.23
CA GLU A 69 -4.12 -7.83 -13.42
C GLU A 69 -4.76 -9.23 -13.33
N GLY A 70 -6.09 -9.28 -13.49
CA GLY A 70 -6.87 -10.53 -13.44
C GLY A 70 -7.04 -11.14 -12.04
N LYS A 71 -6.63 -10.43 -10.97
CA LYS A 71 -6.73 -10.90 -9.57
C LYS A 71 -7.84 -10.22 -8.78
N ASP A 72 -8.69 -9.41 -9.39
CA ASP A 72 -9.74 -8.62 -8.74
C ASP A 72 -10.63 -9.47 -7.81
N TRP A 73 -10.98 -10.68 -8.26
CA TRP A 73 -11.80 -11.64 -7.53
C TRP A 73 -11.18 -12.13 -6.20
N LEU A 74 -9.85 -12.08 -6.06
CA LEU A 74 -9.14 -12.55 -4.87
C LEU A 74 -9.27 -11.60 -3.67
N PHE A 75 -9.51 -10.32 -3.93
CA PHE A 75 -9.45 -9.28 -2.89
C PHE A 75 -10.83 -8.77 -2.46
N GLN A 76 -11.89 -9.07 -3.22
CA GLN A 76 -13.29 -8.72 -2.91
C GLN A 76 -13.51 -7.22 -2.60
N LYS A 77 -12.58 -6.36 -3.06
CA LYS A 77 -12.59 -4.91 -2.94
C LYS A 77 -12.20 -4.33 -4.28
N LYS A 78 -12.76 -3.17 -4.61
CA LYS A 78 -12.32 -2.41 -5.77
C LYS A 78 -10.88 -1.93 -5.53
N ILE A 79 -10.00 -2.18 -6.51
CA ILE A 79 -8.63 -1.69 -6.51
C ILE A 79 -8.50 -0.74 -7.70
N THR A 80 -8.07 0.49 -7.43
CA THR A 80 -7.85 1.51 -8.47
C THR A 80 -6.38 1.91 -8.46
N PHE A 81 -5.76 1.89 -9.64
CA PHE A 81 -4.39 2.33 -9.82
C PHE A 81 -4.34 3.80 -10.24
N ILE A 82 -3.48 4.57 -9.59
CA ILE A 82 -3.23 5.98 -9.89
C ILE A 82 -1.77 6.12 -10.25
N GLU A 83 -1.49 6.65 -11.44
CA GLU A 83 -0.11 6.86 -11.90
C GLU A 83 0.39 8.25 -11.48
N ASP A 84 1.46 8.30 -10.70
CA ASP A 84 2.18 9.53 -10.35
C ASP A 84 3.39 9.75 -11.26
N ARG A 85 3.60 11.00 -11.65
CA ARG A 85 4.75 11.46 -12.44
C ARG A 85 5.90 11.95 -11.55
N LYS A 86 6.15 11.22 -10.45
CA LYS A 86 7.25 11.45 -9.47
C LYS A 86 7.16 12.78 -8.74
N ASN A 87 5.99 13.14 -8.21
CA ASN A 87 5.80 14.38 -7.46
C ASN A 87 6.01 14.21 -5.93
N GLY A 88 6.57 13.07 -5.52
CA GLY A 88 6.76 12.71 -4.11
C GLY A 88 5.44 12.39 -3.39
N THR A 89 5.52 12.08 -2.10
CA THR A 89 4.36 11.60 -1.31
C THR A 89 3.22 12.62 -1.25
N GLY A 90 3.53 13.92 -1.17
CA GLY A 90 2.51 14.97 -1.18
C GLY A 90 1.78 15.07 -2.53
N GLY A 91 2.51 14.90 -3.64
CA GLY A 91 1.92 14.86 -4.97
C GLY A 91 1.04 13.63 -5.20
N ALA A 92 1.47 12.46 -4.69
CA ALA A 92 0.67 11.25 -4.70
C ALA A 92 -0.68 11.41 -3.99
N LEU A 93 -0.71 12.09 -2.84
CA LEU A 93 -1.96 12.36 -2.12
C LEU A 93 -2.84 13.36 -2.88
N LEU A 94 -2.26 14.39 -3.49
CA LEU A 94 -3.00 15.35 -4.29
C LEU A 94 -3.68 14.70 -5.52
N LEU A 95 -3.04 13.71 -6.14
CA LEU A 95 -3.65 12.92 -7.22
C LEU A 95 -4.87 12.13 -6.75
N CYS A 96 -4.89 11.72 -5.49
CA CYS A 96 -6.01 11.01 -4.89
C CYS A 96 -7.18 11.92 -4.52
N HIS A 97 -7.00 13.24 -4.47
CA HIS A 97 -8.01 14.21 -4.00
C HIS A 97 -9.39 13.95 -4.62
N ARG A 98 -9.44 13.78 -5.95
CA ARG A 98 -10.69 13.57 -6.71
C ARG A 98 -11.44 12.29 -6.34
N PHE A 99 -10.76 11.31 -5.76
CA PHE A 99 -11.35 10.06 -5.29
C PHE A 99 -11.79 10.14 -3.82
N LEU A 100 -11.34 11.16 -3.10
CA LEU A 100 -11.54 11.31 -1.65
C LEU A 100 -12.53 12.43 -1.29
N GLU A 101 -12.95 13.26 -2.25
CA GLU A 101 -13.85 14.42 -2.04
C GLU A 101 -15.17 14.08 -1.33
N THR A 102 -15.70 12.86 -1.54
CA THR A 102 -16.96 12.41 -0.96
C THR A 102 -16.80 11.57 0.29
N GLU A 103 -15.56 11.24 0.68
CA GLU A 103 -15.28 10.34 1.78
C GLU A 103 -15.10 11.13 3.09
N SER A 104 -15.68 10.64 4.19
CA SER A 104 -15.56 11.31 5.50
C SER A 104 -14.14 11.23 6.07
N HIS A 105 -13.41 10.16 5.74
CA HIS A 105 -12.05 9.90 6.17
C HIS A 105 -11.40 8.84 5.26
N PHE A 106 -10.08 8.76 5.29
CA PHE A 106 -9.30 7.78 4.53
C PHE A 106 -8.08 7.32 5.31
N LEU A 107 -7.53 6.17 4.92
CA LEU A 107 -6.33 5.58 5.50
C LEU A 107 -5.17 5.65 4.50
N VAL A 108 -4.03 6.17 4.93
CA VAL A 108 -2.78 6.10 4.17
C VAL A 108 -1.93 4.95 4.70
N TRP A 109 -1.47 4.08 3.80
CA TRP A 109 -0.63 2.94 4.14
C TRP A 109 0.57 2.85 3.18
N TYR A 110 1.78 2.82 3.73
CA TYR A 110 2.99 2.66 2.92
C TYR A 110 3.13 1.23 2.40
N ALA A 111 3.36 1.08 1.09
CA ALA A 111 3.32 -0.22 0.41
C ALA A 111 4.44 -1.20 0.81
N ASP A 112 5.42 -0.78 1.60
CA ASP A 112 6.48 -1.60 2.19
C ASP A 112 6.31 -1.86 3.70
N ASN A 113 5.29 -1.28 4.34
CA ASN A 113 5.00 -1.49 5.75
C ASN A 113 4.08 -2.70 5.95
N LEU A 114 4.64 -3.79 6.48
CA LEU A 114 3.87 -4.95 6.92
C LEU A 114 3.64 -4.88 8.43
N CYS A 115 2.45 -4.46 8.85
CA CYS A 115 2.06 -4.44 10.26
C CYS A 115 0.65 -5.00 10.46
N ALA A 116 0.41 -5.59 11.63
CA ALA A 116 -0.87 -6.16 12.02
C ALA A 116 -1.69 -5.14 12.84
N LEU A 117 -1.94 -3.97 12.26
CA LEU A 117 -2.75 -2.93 12.89
C LEU A 117 -4.24 -3.27 12.76
N ASP A 118 -4.99 -3.16 13.85
CA ASP A 118 -6.45 -3.24 13.77
C ASP A 118 -7.00 -1.93 13.20
N ILE A 119 -7.39 -1.96 11.93
CA ILE A 119 -7.91 -0.80 11.21
C ILE A 119 -9.25 -0.33 11.81
N ARG A 120 -10.05 -1.22 12.42
CA ARG A 120 -11.31 -0.82 13.06
C ARG A 120 -11.03 -0.01 14.32
N ASP A 121 -10.11 -0.47 15.15
CA ASP A 121 -9.70 0.26 16.36
C ASP A 121 -9.11 1.64 15.98
N LEU A 122 -8.29 1.70 14.94
CA LEU A 122 -7.73 2.94 14.43
C LEU A 122 -8.83 3.93 13.95
N GLU A 123 -9.81 3.43 13.19
CA GLU A 123 -10.95 4.23 12.72
C GLU A 123 -11.78 4.76 13.90
N GLN A 124 -12.12 3.91 14.87
CA GLN A 124 -12.92 4.32 16.02
C GLN A 124 -12.22 5.40 16.86
N LYS A 125 -10.91 5.27 17.06
CA LYS A 125 -10.10 6.29 17.74
C LYS A 125 -10.07 7.60 16.96
N PHE A 126 -9.90 7.54 15.64
CA PHE A 126 -9.93 8.73 14.79
C PHE A 126 -11.27 9.46 14.91
N LEU A 127 -12.38 8.74 14.81
CA LEU A 127 -13.73 9.31 14.94
C LEU A 127 -13.98 9.87 16.34
N THR A 128 -13.47 9.25 17.39
CA THR A 128 -13.60 9.75 18.77
C THR A 128 -12.91 11.10 18.92
N ILE A 129 -11.67 11.23 18.45
CA ILE A 129 -10.89 12.47 18.52
C ILE A 129 -11.55 13.60 17.70
N GLN A 130 -12.18 13.29 16.56
CA GLN A 130 -12.90 14.30 15.77
C GLN A 130 -14.15 14.84 16.48
N ASN A 131 -14.77 14.04 17.36
CA ASN A 131 -15.97 14.44 18.11
C ASN A 131 -15.62 15.17 19.41
N GLU A 132 -14.36 15.13 19.85
CA GLU A 132 -13.85 15.93 20.97
C GLU A 132 -13.46 17.32 20.44
N GLU A 133 -14.45 18.20 20.33
CA GLU A 133 -14.23 19.63 20.06
C GLU A 133 -13.42 20.27 21.20
N TRP A 134 -12.38 21.05 20.88
CA TRP A 134 -11.76 22.01 21.79
C TRP A 134 -12.44 23.36 21.70
#